data_AF-A0A534W1B3-F1
#
_entry.id   AF-A0A534W1B3-F1
#
_cell.length_a   1.000
_cell.length_b   1.000
_cell.length_c   1.000
_cell.angle_alpha   90.00
_cell.angle_beta   90.00
_cell.angle_gamma   90.00
#
_symmetry.space_group_name_H-M   'P 1'
#
loop_
_entity.id
_entity.type
_entity.pdbx_description
1 polymer ?
#
loop_
_entity_poly.entity_id
_entity_poly.type
_entity_poly.pdbx_seq_one_letter_code
_entity_poly.pdbx_strand_id
1 'polypeptide(L)'
;MEEDDRSRVCEECEQEVVWVAWRSAGGGDGGIEVREGHCGCKGKGYLQTRQQPYGLDKGIEQLRAEWHAAEDAYDEAIRQGRSPIEIEALLHRKQRLKAAYLAKTLHPPR
;
A
#
# COMPACT_ATOMS: atom_id res chain seq x y z
N MET A 1 15.44 7.32 -10.17
CA MET A 1 15.49 6.59 -8.89
C MET A 1 14.29 7.06 -8.09
N GLU A 2 13.34 6.18 -7.76
CA GLU A 2 12.38 6.48 -6.70
C GLU A 2 13.21 6.64 -5.42
N GLU A 3 13.15 7.83 -4.79
CA GLU A 3 13.86 8.10 -3.54
C GLU A 3 13.37 7.09 -2.49
N ASP A 4 14.31 6.32 -1.94
CA ASP A 4 14.04 5.35 -0.89
C ASP A 4 13.69 6.14 0.38
N ASP A 5 12.40 6.43 0.55
CA ASP A 5 11.79 7.20 1.65
C ASP A 5 11.86 6.47 3.02
N ARG A 6 13.01 5.84 3.33
CA ARG A 6 13.26 5.12 4.59
C ARG A 6 13.23 6.06 5.78
N SER A 7 13.59 7.33 5.58
CA SER A 7 13.62 8.38 6.60
C SER A 7 12.29 9.12 6.73
N ARG A 8 11.19 8.59 6.18
CA ARG A 8 9.87 9.20 6.32
C ARG A 8 9.53 9.37 7.81
N VAL A 9 9.21 10.59 8.21
CA VAL A 9 8.66 10.91 9.52
C VAL A 9 7.16 11.17 9.38
N CYS A 10 6.37 10.64 10.30
CA CYS A 10 4.94 10.93 10.36
C CYS A 10 4.73 12.38 10.80
N GLU A 11 4.05 13.17 9.97
CA GLU A 11 3.78 14.59 10.24
C GLU A 11 2.92 14.83 11.49
N GLU A 12 2.20 13.83 11.98
CA GLU A 12 1.28 13.99 13.11
C GLU A 12 1.81 13.49 14.45
N CYS A 13 2.60 12.41 14.46
CA CYS A 13 3.21 11.91 15.71
C CYS A 13 4.71 12.14 15.79
N GLU A 14 5.32 12.73 14.76
CA GLU A 14 6.76 13.01 14.64
C GLU A 14 7.67 11.78 14.80
N GLN A 15 7.09 10.57 14.71
CA GLN A 15 7.82 9.32 14.77
C GLN A 15 8.26 8.87 13.38
N GLU A 16 9.41 8.22 13.32
CA GLU A 16 9.87 7.54 12.10
C GLU A 16 8.88 6.45 11.69
N VAL A 17 8.64 6.36 10.38
CA VAL A 17 7.81 5.31 9.81
C VAL A 17 8.61 4.00 9.82
N VAL A 18 8.08 3.03 10.55
CA VAL A 18 8.60 1.66 10.57
C VAL A 18 8.07 0.93 9.35
N TRP A 19 8.96 0.63 8.42
CA TRP A 19 8.65 -0.07 7.18
C TRP A 19 8.72 -1.59 7.36
N VAL A 20 7.76 -2.31 6.78
CA VAL A 20 7.91 -3.76 6.59
C VAL A 20 8.86 -4.06 5.44
N ALA A 21 9.27 -5.31 5.32
CA ALA A 21 10.08 -5.77 4.20
C ALA A 21 9.35 -5.55 2.87
N TRP A 22 10.11 -5.24 1.82
CA TRP A 22 9.60 -5.26 0.45
C TRP A 22 9.04 -6.64 0.15
N ARG A 23 7.87 -6.65 -0.46
CA ARG A 23 7.26 -7.85 -1.03
C ARG A 23 6.86 -7.53 -2.47
N SER A 24 6.95 -8.52 -3.35
CA SER A 24 6.30 -8.42 -4.64
C SER A 24 4.82 -8.14 -4.43
N ALA A 25 4.25 -7.25 -5.24
CA ALA A 25 2.80 -7.21 -5.37
C ALA A 25 2.39 -8.59 -5.91
N GLY A 26 1.74 -9.44 -5.12
CA GLY A 26 1.48 -10.85 -5.50
C GLY A 26 2.67 -11.84 -5.41
N GLY A 27 2.39 -13.12 -5.65
CA GLY A 27 3.39 -14.21 -5.56
C GLY A 27 4.22 -14.35 -6.85
N GLY A 28 5.47 -13.88 -6.85
CA GLY A 28 6.45 -14.12 -7.93
C GLY A 28 7.32 -12.90 -8.28
N ASP A 29 8.02 -12.98 -9.42
CA ASP A 29 8.79 -11.88 -10.05
C ASP A 29 7.86 -10.82 -10.67
N GLY A 30 7.03 -10.20 -9.83
CA GLY A 30 6.16 -9.09 -10.21
C GLY A 30 6.97 -7.83 -10.48
N GLY A 31 6.59 -7.05 -11.50
CA GLY A 31 7.30 -5.81 -11.87
C GLY A 31 7.13 -4.65 -10.90
N ILE A 32 6.41 -4.84 -9.81
CA ILE A 32 6.20 -3.85 -8.75
C ILE A 32 6.40 -4.54 -7.41
N GLU A 33 7.25 -3.95 -6.57
CA GLU A 33 7.33 -4.29 -5.16
C GLU A 33 6.60 -3.23 -4.34
N VAL A 34 5.97 -3.69 -3.27
CA VAL A 34 5.24 -2.89 -2.29
C VAL A 34 5.83 -3.12 -0.91
N ARG A 35 5.86 -2.06 -0.11
CA ARG A 35 6.02 -2.18 1.34
C ARG A 35 5.05 -1.26 2.05
N GLU A 36 4.49 -1.75 3.14
CA GLU A 36 3.65 -0.97 4.04
C GLU A 36 4.51 -0.39 5.16
N GLY A 37 4.16 0.81 5.63
CA GLY A 37 4.81 1.47 6.76
C GLY A 37 3.79 1.80 7.83
N HIS A 38 4.22 1.85 9.09
CA HIS A 38 3.39 2.27 10.22
C HIS A 38 4.14 3.23 11.14
N CYS A 39 3.40 4.01 11.91
CA CYS A 39 3.92 4.91 12.93
C CYS A 39 3.06 4.76 14.20
N GLY A 40 3.31 5.58 15.23
CA GLY A 40 2.54 5.57 16.48
C GLY A 40 1.06 5.99 16.35
N CYS A 41 0.65 6.56 15.21
CA CYS A 41 -0.76 6.91 14.98
C CYS A 41 -1.60 5.65 14.69
N LYS A 42 -2.64 5.42 15.49
CA LYS A 42 -3.64 4.37 15.21
C LYS A 42 -4.34 4.63 13.88
N GLY A 43 -4.56 3.57 13.09
CA GLY A 43 -5.26 3.64 11.80
C GLY A 43 -4.44 4.22 10.64
N LYS A 44 -3.32 4.90 10.91
CA LYS A 44 -2.44 5.41 9.86
C LYS A 44 -1.47 4.37 9.36
N GLY A 45 -1.13 4.50 8.10
CA GLY A 45 -0.11 3.70 7.46
C GLY A 45 0.37 4.38 6.20
N TYR A 46 1.50 3.90 5.72
CA TYR A 46 2.19 4.37 4.53
C TYR A 46 2.28 3.22 3.54
N LEU A 47 2.33 3.54 2.26
CA LEU A 47 2.55 2.56 1.21
C LEU A 47 3.59 3.13 0.26
N GLN A 48 4.63 2.37 0.01
CA GLN A 48 5.61 2.69 -1.00
C GLN A 48 5.61 1.60 -2.05
N THR A 49 5.68 2.00 -3.30
CA THR A 49 5.89 1.11 -4.43
C THR A 49 7.26 1.39 -5.01
N ARG A 50 7.94 0.36 -5.52
CA ARG A 50 9.04 0.54 -6.46
C ARG A 50 8.87 -0.33 -7.68
N GLN A 51 9.26 0.19 -8.84
CA GLN A 51 9.17 -0.55 -10.09
C GLN A 51 10.46 -1.35 -10.33
N GLN A 52 10.29 -2.61 -10.74
CA GLN A 52 11.35 -3.47 -11.23
C GLN A 52 11.54 -3.29 -12.75
N PRO A 53 12.72 -3.62 -13.31
CA PRO A 53 13.04 -3.38 -14.72
C PRO A 53 12.14 -4.12 -15.72
N TYR A 54 11.44 -5.17 -15.28
CA TYR A 54 10.61 -6.03 -16.11
C TYR A 54 9.28 -6.33 -15.42
N GLY A 55 8.27 -6.78 -16.19
CA GLY A 55 7.02 -7.32 -15.62
C GLY A 55 6.04 -6.27 -15.09
N LEU A 56 6.12 -5.02 -15.55
CA LEU A 56 5.25 -3.92 -15.10
C LEU A 56 3.77 -4.25 -15.24
N ASP A 57 3.33 -4.78 -16.38
CA ASP A 57 1.92 -5.11 -16.61
C ASP A 57 1.39 -6.11 -15.57
N LYS A 58 2.16 -7.17 -15.29
CA LYS A 58 1.84 -8.14 -14.23
C LYS A 58 1.83 -7.47 -12.85
N GLY A 59 2.78 -6.58 -12.58
CA GLY A 59 2.82 -5.82 -11.33
C GLY A 59 1.60 -4.92 -11.15
N ILE A 60 1.10 -4.30 -12.22
CA ILE A 60 -0.12 -3.47 -12.20
C ILE A 60 -1.35 -4.34 -11.95
N GLU A 61 -1.47 -5.48 -12.64
CA GLU A 61 -2.56 -6.45 -12.42
C GLU A 61 -2.59 -6.96 -10.98
N GLN A 62 -1.42 -7.26 -10.42
CA GLN A 62 -1.28 -7.71 -9.03
C GLN A 62 -1.61 -6.60 -8.03
N LEU A 63 -1.12 -5.37 -8.25
CA LEU A 63 -1.46 -4.23 -7.42
C LEU A 63 -2.97 -3.92 -7.44
N ARG A 64 -3.62 -4.12 -8.59
CA ARG A 64 -5.08 -4.06 -8.71
C ARG A 64 -5.77 -5.15 -7.88
N ALA A 65 -5.27 -6.39 -7.93
CA ALA A 65 -5.81 -7.48 -7.13
C ALA A 65 -5.67 -7.22 -5.62
N GLU A 66 -4.53 -6.66 -5.18
CA GLU A 66 -4.34 -6.27 -3.78
C GLU A 66 -5.29 -5.15 -3.33
N TRP A 67 -5.54 -4.17 -4.20
CA TRP A 67 -6.53 -3.14 -3.92
C TRP A 67 -7.93 -3.76 -3.73
N HIS A 68 -8.37 -4.64 -4.63
CA HIS A 68 -9.67 -5.30 -4.49
C HIS A 68 -9.74 -6.19 -3.24
N ALA A 69 -8.68 -6.93 -2.90
CA ALA A 69 -8.65 -7.71 -1.66
C ALA A 69 -8.75 -6.81 -0.41
N ALA A 70 -8.15 -5.62 -0.43
CA ALA A 70 -8.29 -4.64 0.64
C ALA A 70 -9.70 -4.02 0.70
N GLU A 71 -10.38 -3.91 -0.44
CA GLU A 71 -11.78 -3.52 -0.51
C GLU A 71 -12.70 -4.57 0.13
N ASP A 72 -12.54 -5.83 -0.25
CA ASP A 72 -13.29 -6.95 0.31
C ASP A 72 -13.08 -7.05 1.84
N ALA A 73 -11.85 -6.88 2.31
CA ALA A 73 -11.53 -6.90 3.74
C ALA A 73 -12.21 -5.75 4.51
N TYR A 74 -12.28 -4.56 3.92
CA TYR A 74 -12.97 -3.41 4.50
C TYR A 74 -14.48 -3.66 4.58
N ASP A 75 -15.10 -4.13 3.50
CA ASP A 75 -16.55 -4.40 3.44
C ASP A 75 -16.94 -5.56 4.39
N GLU A 76 -16.09 -6.58 4.49
CA GLU A 76 -16.25 -7.67 5.47
C GLU A 76 -16.17 -7.15 6.91
N ALA A 77 -15.21 -6.28 7.22
CA ALA A 77 -15.06 -5.71 8.56
C ALA A 77 -16.29 -4.88 8.97
N ILE A 78 -16.90 -4.14 8.03
CA ILE A 78 -18.17 -3.45 8.27
C ILE A 78 -19.29 -4.45 8.54
N ARG A 79 -19.44 -5.49 7.69
CA ARG A 79 -20.47 -6.52 7.88
C ARG A 79 -20.35 -7.25 9.22
N GLN A 80 -19.13 -7.50 9.69
CA GLN A 80 -18.86 -8.15 10.96
C GLN A 80 -18.98 -7.21 12.17
N GLY A 81 -19.23 -5.91 11.97
CA GLY A 81 -19.29 -4.94 13.06
C GLY A 81 -17.96 -4.80 13.81
N ARG A 82 -16.83 -4.84 13.09
CA ARG A 82 -15.49 -4.63 13.66
C ARG A 82 -15.37 -3.26 14.31
N SER A 83 -14.36 -3.08 15.15
CA SER A 83 -14.18 -1.81 15.85
C SER A 83 -13.96 -0.66 14.86
N PRO A 84 -14.40 0.58 15.18
CA PRO A 84 -14.20 1.72 14.28
C PRO A 84 -12.74 1.94 13.86
N ILE A 85 -11.80 1.68 14.77
CA ILE A 85 -10.36 1.81 14.51
C ILE A 85 -9.88 0.78 13.47
N GLU A 86 -10.38 -0.46 13.54
CA GLU A 86 -10.06 -1.49 12.53
C GLU A 86 -10.66 -1.14 11.17
N ILE A 87 -11.90 -0.65 11.14
CA ILE A 87 -12.57 -0.22 9.91
C ILE A 87 -11.82 0.94 9.26
N GLU A 88 -11.41 1.94 10.05
CA GLU A 88 -10.63 3.09 9.58
C GLU A 88 -9.26 2.67 9.04
N ALA A 89 -8.56 1.75 9.72
CA ALA A 89 -7.29 1.24 9.25
C ALA A 89 -7.41 0.53 7.89
N LEU A 90 -8.47 -0.28 7.71
CA LEU A 90 -8.76 -0.97 6.45
C LEU A 90 -9.18 0.00 5.34
N LEU A 91 -9.97 1.03 5.66
CA LEU A 91 -10.33 2.10 4.72
C LEU A 91 -9.08 2.78 4.17
N HIS A 92 -8.17 3.20 5.06
CA HIS A 92 -6.94 3.84 4.65
C HIS A 92 -6.03 2.91 3.85
N ARG A 93 -5.97 1.62 4.21
CA ARG A 93 -5.23 0.62 3.43
C ARG A 93 -5.76 0.52 1.99
N LYS A 94 -7.08 0.40 1.84
CA LYS A 94 -7.76 0.39 0.53
C LYS A 94 -7.42 1.64 -0.28
N GLN A 95 -7.51 2.82 0.33
CA GLN A 95 -7.22 4.10 -0.33
C GLN A 95 -5.76 4.20 -0.80
N ARG A 96 -4.80 3.74 0.00
CA ARG A 96 -3.37 3.73 -0.37
C ARG A 96 -3.10 2.83 -1.57
N LEU A 97 -3.64 1.62 -1.58
CA LEU A 97 -3.48 0.68 -2.70
C LEU A 97 -4.13 1.22 -3.98
N LYS A 98 -5.32 1.83 -3.87
CA LYS A 98 -5.96 2.52 -4.99
C LYS A 98 -5.10 3.65 -5.54
N ALA A 99 -4.53 4.49 -4.67
CA ALA A 99 -3.66 5.60 -5.07
C ALA A 99 -2.40 5.10 -5.79
N ALA A 100 -1.76 4.05 -5.26
CA ALA A 100 -0.61 3.43 -5.89
C ALA A 100 -0.93 2.83 -7.28
N TYR A 101 -2.06 2.13 -7.41
CA TYR A 101 -2.54 1.61 -8.69
C TYR A 101 -2.78 2.72 -9.71
N LEU A 102 -3.47 3.80 -9.30
CA LEU A 102 -3.74 4.95 -10.17
C LEU A 102 -2.44 5.65 -10.57
N ALA A 103 -1.48 5.81 -9.66
CA ALA A 103 -0.19 6.42 -9.98
C ALA A 103 0.56 5.64 -11.07
N LYS A 104 0.59 4.31 -10.98
CA LYS A 104 1.29 3.45 -11.95
C LYS A 104 0.56 3.32 -13.30
N THR A 105 -0.77 3.47 -13.32
CA THR A 105 -1.57 3.39 -14.55
C THR A 105 -1.71 4.73 -15.29
N LEU A 106 -1.84 5.84 -14.57
CA LEU A 106 -2.00 7.17 -15.16
C LEU A 106 -0.67 7.85 -15.49
N HIS A 107 0.40 7.52 -14.76
CA HIS A 107 1.73 8.08 -14.94
C HIS A 107 2.77 6.95 -15.01
N PRO A 108 2.80 6.15 -16.10
CA PRO A 108 3.84 5.16 -16.26
C PRO A 108 5.20 5.90 -16.24
N PRO A 109 6.14 5.51 -15.37
CA PRO A 109 7.45 6.15 -15.32
C PRO A 109 8.15 5.95 -16.67
N ARG A 110 8.64 7.06 -17.23
CA ARG A 110 9.43 7.07 -18.47
C ARG A 110 10.81 6.47 -18.25
#